data_AF-A0A0A9H4G8-F1
#
_entry.id   AF-A0A0A9H4G8-F1
#
_cell.length_a   1.000
_cell.length_b   1.000
_cell.length_c   1.000
_cell.angle_alpha   90.00
_cell.angle_beta   90.00
_cell.angle_gamma   90.00
#
_symmetry.space_group_name_H-M   'P 1'
#
loop_
_entity.id
_entity.type
_entity.pdbx_description
1 polymer ?
#
loop_
_entity_poly.entity_id
_entity_poly.type
_entity_poly.pdbx_seq_one_letter_code
_entity_poly.pdbx_strand_id
1 'polypeptide(L)'
;MFPQWYRTRSIPSGSWAVKAKLIEVTGKALDAVGYGSVVLPASSRVHFLKTWLPYIQMTKLLLDGKTKDDETSPQMDSDLCQNIESTIVSMVLALPSDDQADILAEWMTKAEQFRYPDLTEAFELWCYRSKTAKRRLVGGLNGAGNPTVSL
;
A
#
# COMPACT_ATOMS: atom_id res chain seq x y z
N MET A 1 27.49 -1.79 19.50
CA MET A 1 27.55 -0.50 20.23
C MET A 1 27.41 0.61 19.19
N PHE A 2 26.21 1.17 19.00
CA PHE A 2 25.95 2.20 17.99
C PHE A 2 25.96 3.60 18.62
N PRO A 3 26.40 4.66 17.90
CA PRO A 3 26.63 5.99 18.49
C PRO A 3 25.34 6.72 18.90
N GLN A 4 25.36 7.41 20.05
CA GLN A 4 24.24 8.11 20.69
C GLN A 4 23.76 9.42 20.03
N TRP A 5 24.14 9.71 18.78
CA TRP A 5 23.87 11.02 18.15
C TRP A 5 22.48 11.17 17.51
N TYR A 6 21.59 10.17 17.62
CA TYR A 6 20.21 10.26 17.12
C TYR A 6 19.21 10.91 18.11
N ARG A 7 19.71 11.50 19.20
CA ARG A 7 18.87 12.25 20.14
C ARG A 7 18.37 13.54 19.49
N THR A 8 17.13 13.47 19.00
CA THR A 8 16.17 14.57 18.80
C THR A 8 16.70 15.79 18.03
N ARG A 9 16.72 15.70 16.68
CA ARG A 9 16.46 16.91 15.90
C ARG A 9 14.98 17.25 16.09
N SER A 10 14.69 18.26 16.92
CA SER A 10 13.38 18.90 16.97
C SER A 10 13.04 19.41 15.57
N ILE A 11 12.13 18.73 14.90
CA ILE A 11 11.61 19.11 13.59
C ILE A 11 10.77 20.38 13.81
N PRO A 12 11.11 21.53 13.20
CA PRO A 12 10.40 22.79 13.42
C PRO A 12 8.89 22.62 13.18
N SER A 13 8.04 23.23 14.00
CA SER A 13 6.57 23.13 13.89
C SER A 13 6.04 23.45 12.49
N GLY A 14 6.63 24.43 11.78
CA GLY A 14 6.29 24.76 10.40
C GLY A 14 6.57 23.63 9.39
N SER A 15 7.52 22.74 9.66
CA SER A 15 7.79 21.59 8.80
C SER A 15 6.81 20.43 9.00
N TRP A 16 6.13 20.36 10.16
CA TRP A 16 5.07 19.38 10.40
C TRP A 16 3.78 19.73 9.65
N ALA A 17 3.41 21.02 9.63
CA ALA A 17 2.26 21.49 8.87
C ALA A 17 2.42 21.18 7.37
N VAL A 18 3.62 21.39 6.81
CA VAL A 18 3.93 21.03 5.42
C VAL A 18 3.85 19.52 5.20
N LYS A 19 4.37 18.70 6.13
CA LYS A 19 4.33 17.23 6.02
C LYS A 19 2.90 16.69 6.03
N ALA A 20 2.06 17.19 6.94
CA ALA A 20 0.65 16.84 7.03
C ALA A 20 -0.09 17.27 5.75
N LYS A 21 0.16 18.49 5.27
CA LYS A 21 -0.47 18.97 4.04
C LYS A 21 -0.08 18.14 2.82
N LEU A 22 1.16 17.67 2.76
CA LEU A 22 1.61 16.79 1.69
C LEU A 22 0.86 15.46 1.71
N ILE A 23 0.59 14.88 2.89
CA ILE A 23 -0.24 13.67 3.01
C ILE A 23 -1.66 13.91 2.50
N GLU A 24 -2.29 15.04 2.82
CA GLU A 24 -3.63 15.37 2.30
C GLU A 24 -3.63 15.46 0.76
N VAL A 25 -2.65 16.15 0.18
CA VAL A 25 -2.53 16.30 -1.27
C VAL A 25 -2.28 14.95 -1.94
N THR A 26 -1.40 14.14 -1.37
CA THR A 26 -1.14 12.77 -1.84
C THR A 26 -2.36 11.87 -1.72
N GLY A 27 -3.14 11.98 -0.64
CA GLY A 27 -4.40 11.26 -0.47
C GLY A 27 -5.38 11.57 -1.61
N LYS A 28 -5.56 12.86 -1.95
CA LYS A 28 -6.41 13.24 -3.09
C LYS A 28 -5.88 12.73 -4.43
N ALA A 29 -4.56 12.72 -4.61
CA ALA A 29 -3.95 12.18 -5.82
C ALA A 29 -4.11 10.65 -5.91
N LEU A 30 -3.97 9.94 -4.79
CA LEU A 30 -4.29 8.52 -4.67
C LEU A 30 -5.73 8.27 -5.07
N ASP A 31 -6.69 9.00 -4.53
CA ASP A 31 -8.12 8.82 -4.84
C ASP A 31 -8.40 9.01 -6.32
N ALA A 32 -7.84 10.08 -6.91
CA ALA A 32 -8.01 10.35 -8.32
C ALA A 32 -7.52 9.20 -9.19
N VAL A 33 -6.38 8.59 -8.86
CA VAL A 33 -5.81 7.45 -9.61
C VAL A 33 -6.52 6.13 -9.29
N GLY A 34 -6.77 5.85 -8.01
CA GLY A 34 -7.31 4.58 -7.53
C GLY A 34 -8.79 4.37 -7.85
N TYR A 35 -9.59 5.44 -7.88
CA TYR A 35 -10.99 5.38 -8.31
C TYR A 35 -11.18 5.65 -9.80
N GLY A 36 -10.09 5.88 -10.54
CA GLY A 36 -10.12 5.98 -12.01
C GLY A 36 -10.56 7.34 -12.57
N SER A 37 -10.66 8.38 -11.75
CA SER A 37 -10.84 9.76 -12.24
C SER A 37 -9.65 10.23 -13.11
N VAL A 38 -8.46 9.68 -12.85
CA VAL A 38 -7.26 9.83 -13.65
C VAL A 38 -6.78 8.44 -14.06
N VAL A 39 -6.78 8.17 -15.36
CA VAL A 39 -6.33 6.89 -15.90
C VAL A 39 -4.84 6.94 -16.17
N LEU A 40 -4.09 6.08 -15.47
CA LEU A 40 -2.64 5.93 -15.64
C LEU A 40 -2.29 4.49 -16.09
N PRO A 41 -1.24 4.32 -16.93
CA PRO A 41 -0.68 3.00 -17.20
C PRO A 41 -0.27 2.28 -15.92
N ALA A 42 -0.25 0.94 -15.94
CA ALA A 42 0.14 0.13 -14.78
C ALA A 42 1.51 0.51 -14.23
N SER A 43 2.52 0.68 -15.09
CA SER A 43 3.87 1.11 -14.70
C SER A 43 3.88 2.45 -13.94
N SER A 44 3.07 3.42 -14.38
CA SER A 44 2.93 4.71 -13.70
C SER A 44 2.25 4.56 -12.34
N ARG A 45 1.24 3.68 -12.21
CA ARG A 45 0.59 3.39 -10.92
C ARG A 45 1.54 2.71 -9.94
N VAL A 46 2.36 1.77 -10.40
CA VAL A 46 3.43 1.13 -9.60
C VAL A 46 4.43 2.16 -9.11
N HIS A 47 4.93 3.00 -10.02
CA HIS A 47 5.87 4.06 -9.66
C HIS A 47 5.27 5.02 -8.63
N PHE A 48 4.00 5.40 -8.81
CA PHE A 48 3.28 6.24 -7.87
C PHE A 48 3.23 5.61 -6.46
N LEU A 49 2.81 4.34 -6.35
CA LEU A 49 2.78 3.62 -5.07
C LEU A 49 4.18 3.51 -4.43
N LYS A 50 5.20 3.08 -5.18
CA LYS A 50 6.57 2.95 -4.68
C LYS A 50 7.17 4.28 -4.21
N THR A 51 6.78 5.39 -4.84
CA THR A 51 7.21 6.74 -4.45
C THR A 51 6.56 7.19 -3.14
N TRP A 52 5.25 6.99 -3.00
CA TRP A 52 4.48 7.58 -1.89
C TRP A 52 4.39 6.70 -0.64
N LEU A 53 4.39 5.37 -0.79
CA LEU A 53 4.28 4.45 0.35
C LEU A 53 5.32 4.72 1.46
N PRO A 54 6.64 4.86 1.16
CA PRO A 54 7.63 5.13 2.20
C PRO A 54 7.40 6.45 2.94
N TYR A 55 6.92 7.47 2.23
CA TYR A 55 6.62 8.78 2.81
C TYR A 55 5.41 8.72 3.75
N ILE A 56 4.34 8.04 3.31
CA ILE A 56 3.12 7.83 4.08
C ILE A 56 3.43 7.04 5.37
N GLN A 57 4.17 5.92 5.23
CA GLN A 57 4.66 5.09 6.33
C GLN A 57 5.45 5.89 7.37
N MET A 58 6.47 6.63 6.93
CA MET A 58 7.32 7.43 7.82
C MET A 58 6.52 8.54 8.50
N THR A 59 5.63 9.20 7.77
CA THR A 59 4.81 10.28 8.34
C THR A 59 3.86 9.73 9.39
N LYS A 60 3.16 8.62 9.12
CA LYS A 60 2.27 7.97 10.09
C LYS A 60 3.02 7.55 11.35
N LEU A 61 4.17 6.87 11.21
CA LEU A 61 5.00 6.44 12.34
C LEU A 61 5.41 7.61 13.24
N LEU A 62 5.82 8.74 12.65
CA LEU A 62 6.27 9.89 13.42
C LEU A 62 5.12 10.63 14.12
N LEU A 63 3.93 10.68 13.52
CA LEU A 63 2.75 11.28 14.14
C LEU A 63 2.25 10.40 15.29
N ASP A 64 2.19 9.08 15.10
CA ASP A 64 1.76 8.13 16.14
C ASP A 64 2.78 8.02 17.30
N GLY A 65 4.06 8.26 17.03
CA GLY A 65 5.14 8.27 18.04
C GLY A 65 5.24 9.55 18.87
N LYS A 66 4.51 10.61 18.50
CA LYS A 66 4.48 11.86 19.28
C LYS A 66 3.53 11.64 20.46
N THR A 67 4.08 11.65 21.68
CA THR A 67 3.35 11.37 22.92
C THR A 67 2.11 12.27 23.04
N LYS A 68 0.98 11.67 23.43
CA LYS A 68 -0.32 12.31 23.72
C LYS A 68 -0.31 13.45 24.77
N ASP A 69 0.87 13.78 25.31
CA ASP A 69 1.07 14.86 26.28
C ASP A 69 0.92 16.26 25.67
N ASP A 70 0.80 16.34 24.34
CA ASP A 70 0.56 17.56 23.60
C ASP A 70 -0.76 17.37 22.83
N GLU A 71 -1.89 17.78 23.43
CA GLU A 71 -3.24 17.83 22.81
C GLU A 71 -3.25 18.64 21.49
N THR A 72 -2.15 19.34 21.17
CA THR A 72 -1.95 20.07 19.93
C THR A 72 -1.05 19.35 18.91
N SER A 73 -0.62 18.12 19.20
CA SER A 73 0.22 17.35 18.29
C SER A 73 -0.55 17.03 17.00
N PRO A 74 0.05 17.28 15.81
CA PRO A 74 -0.60 16.97 14.56
C PRO A 74 -0.83 15.45 14.50
N GLN A 75 -2.09 15.02 14.40
CA GLN A 75 -2.43 13.64 14.11
C GLN A 75 -2.90 13.55 12.65
N MET A 76 -2.62 12.44 11.99
CA MET A 76 -3.24 12.14 10.72
C MET A 76 -4.71 11.79 10.97
N ASP A 77 -5.60 12.54 10.32
CA ASP A 77 -7.05 12.32 10.38
C ASP A 77 -7.41 10.84 10.10
N SER A 78 -8.28 10.25 10.92
CA SER A 78 -8.58 8.81 10.85
C SER A 78 -9.25 8.44 9.53
N ASP A 79 -10.13 9.31 9.04
CA ASP A 79 -10.88 9.08 7.82
C ASP A 79 -9.93 9.18 6.61
N LEU A 80 -9.02 10.16 6.64
CA LEU A 80 -7.92 10.27 5.67
C LEU A 80 -7.02 9.03 5.69
N CYS A 81 -6.66 8.51 6.87
CA CYS A 81 -5.87 7.29 7.01
C CYS A 81 -6.57 6.09 6.35
N GLN A 82 -7.84 5.87 6.69
CA GLN A 82 -8.63 4.75 6.17
C GLN A 82 -8.83 4.86 4.66
N ASN A 83 -9.09 6.06 4.16
CA ASN A 83 -9.27 6.33 2.74
C ASN A 83 -7.98 6.05 1.96
N ILE A 84 -6.83 6.55 2.43
CA ILE A 84 -5.53 6.25 1.80
C ILE A 84 -5.26 4.74 1.76
N GLU A 85 -5.50 4.03 2.86
CA GLU A 85 -5.31 2.57 2.91
C GLU A 85 -6.21 1.85 1.91
N SER A 86 -7.50 2.17 1.92
CA SER A 86 -8.50 1.55 1.04
C SER A 86 -8.19 1.82 -0.44
N THR A 87 -7.77 3.04 -0.77
CA THR A 87 -7.37 3.42 -2.12
C THR A 87 -6.09 2.69 -2.55
N ILE A 88 -5.09 2.56 -1.68
CA ILE A 88 -3.87 1.78 -1.97
C ILE A 88 -4.19 0.30 -2.17
N VAL A 89 -5.03 -0.29 -1.32
CA VAL A 89 -5.50 -1.70 -1.47
C VAL A 89 -6.14 -1.90 -2.84
N SER A 90 -7.06 -1.01 -3.23
CA SER A 90 -7.71 -1.04 -4.54
C SER A 90 -6.69 -0.92 -5.68
N MET A 91 -5.75 0.02 -5.58
CA MET A 91 -4.71 0.23 -6.59
C MET A 91 -3.82 -1.01 -6.74
N VAL A 92 -3.34 -1.59 -5.64
CA VAL A 92 -2.52 -2.82 -5.65
C VAL A 92 -3.30 -3.95 -6.31
N LEU A 93 -4.57 -4.16 -5.96
CA LEU A 93 -5.41 -5.19 -6.54
C LEU A 93 -5.65 -5.05 -8.05
N ALA A 94 -5.52 -3.85 -8.58
CA ALA A 94 -5.69 -3.53 -10.00
C ALA A 94 -4.38 -3.56 -10.80
N LEU A 95 -3.25 -3.91 -10.18
CA LEU A 95 -1.96 -4.10 -10.85
C LEU A 95 -1.81 -5.49 -11.48
N PRO A 96 -0.92 -5.64 -12.47
CA PRO A 96 -0.45 -6.95 -12.94
C PRO A 96 0.12 -7.81 -11.80
N SER A 97 0.06 -9.14 -11.98
CA SER A 97 0.45 -10.07 -10.91
C SER A 97 1.93 -9.99 -10.54
N ASP A 98 2.82 -9.69 -11.48
CA ASP A 98 4.26 -9.56 -11.21
C ASP A 98 4.53 -8.34 -10.33
N ASP A 99 3.88 -7.21 -10.63
CA ASP A 99 3.96 -5.99 -9.81
C ASP A 99 3.38 -6.21 -8.41
N GLN A 100 2.29 -6.97 -8.27
CA GLN A 100 1.72 -7.34 -6.97
C GLN A 100 2.69 -8.17 -6.13
N ALA A 101 3.43 -9.09 -6.76
CA ALA A 101 4.43 -9.91 -6.10
C ALA A 101 5.61 -9.07 -5.59
N ASP A 102 6.09 -8.14 -6.41
CA ASP A 102 7.17 -7.22 -6.04
C ASP A 102 6.78 -6.34 -4.84
N ILE A 103 5.55 -5.78 -4.86
CA ILE A 103 5.05 -4.93 -3.77
C ILE A 103 4.86 -5.76 -2.49
N LEU A 104 4.40 -7.01 -2.58
CA LEU A 104 4.31 -7.91 -1.43
C LEU A 104 5.69 -8.15 -0.80
N ALA A 105 6.70 -8.46 -1.62
CA ALA A 105 8.04 -8.74 -1.13
C ALA A 105 8.63 -7.51 -0.39
N GLU A 106 8.42 -6.32 -0.94
CA GLU A 106 8.86 -5.07 -0.31
C GLU A 106 8.10 -4.78 0.99
N TRP A 107 6.77 -4.95 0.99
CA TRP A 107 5.93 -4.75 2.18
C TRP A 107 6.30 -5.69 3.31
N MET A 108 6.48 -6.99 3.04
CA MET A 108 6.89 -7.99 4.03
C MET A 108 8.24 -7.66 4.67
N THR A 109 9.20 -7.16 3.88
CA THR A 109 10.52 -6.74 4.38
C THR A 109 10.42 -5.57 5.36
N LYS A 110 9.35 -4.77 5.26
CA LYS A 110 9.12 -3.55 6.04
C LYS A 110 8.05 -3.72 7.14
N ALA A 111 7.37 -4.85 7.19
CA ALA A 111 6.19 -5.08 8.04
C ALA A 111 6.51 -5.01 9.55
N GLU A 112 7.73 -5.35 9.97
CA GLU A 112 8.16 -5.20 11.37
C GLU A 112 8.27 -3.74 11.81
N GLN A 113 8.59 -2.84 10.86
CA GLN A 113 8.81 -1.42 11.12
C GLN A 113 7.55 -0.58 10.90
N PHE A 114 6.71 -0.94 9.92
CA PHE A 114 5.55 -0.17 9.53
C PHE A 114 4.31 -1.06 9.48
N ARG A 115 3.29 -0.70 10.27
CA ARG A 115 1.97 -1.37 10.24
C ARG A 115 0.96 -0.71 9.31
N TYR A 116 1.24 0.52 8.86
CA TYR A 116 0.34 1.30 8.02
C TYR A 116 1.01 1.64 6.68
N PRO A 117 0.30 1.61 5.54
CA PRO A 117 -1.05 1.07 5.40
C PRO A 117 -1.07 -0.45 5.58
N ASP A 118 -2.16 -0.97 6.14
CA ASP A 118 -2.39 -2.41 6.18
C ASP A 118 -2.80 -2.89 4.78
N LEU A 119 -1.94 -3.70 4.16
CA LEU A 119 -2.15 -4.25 2.83
C LEU A 119 -2.57 -5.72 2.86
N THR A 120 -2.85 -6.26 4.06
CA THR A 120 -3.21 -7.67 4.25
C THR A 120 -4.38 -8.07 3.35
N GLU A 121 -5.45 -7.27 3.32
CA GLU A 121 -6.62 -7.54 2.47
C GLU A 121 -6.24 -7.67 0.98
N ALA A 122 -5.42 -6.76 0.46
CA ALA A 122 -4.98 -6.77 -0.93
C ALA A 122 -4.26 -8.10 -1.26
N PHE A 123 -3.36 -8.53 -0.39
CA PHE A 123 -2.56 -9.73 -0.62
C PHE A 123 -3.34 -11.02 -0.38
N GLU A 124 -4.28 -11.05 0.56
CA GLU A 124 -5.19 -12.18 0.75
C GLU A 124 -6.09 -12.39 -0.47
N LEU A 125 -6.68 -11.30 -0.99
CA LEU A 125 -7.51 -11.33 -2.19
C LEU A 125 -6.70 -11.71 -3.43
N TRP A 126 -5.48 -11.17 -3.61
CA TRP A 126 -4.59 -11.58 -4.69
C TRP A 126 -4.24 -13.07 -4.59
N CYS A 127 -3.84 -13.55 -3.41
CA CYS A 127 -3.52 -14.95 -3.17
C CYS A 127 -4.72 -15.87 -3.48
N TYR A 128 -5.93 -15.49 -3.07
CA TYR A 128 -7.16 -16.21 -3.40
C TYR A 128 -7.41 -16.27 -4.92
N ARG A 129 -7.29 -15.13 -5.63
CA ARG A 129 -7.48 -15.05 -7.08
C ARG A 129 -6.46 -15.92 -7.82
N SER A 130 -5.19 -15.84 -7.43
CA SER A 130 -4.09 -16.62 -8.01
C SER A 130 -4.26 -18.13 -7.77
N LYS A 131 -4.62 -18.55 -6.54
CA LYS A 131 -4.94 -19.95 -6.22
C LYS A 131 -6.12 -20.47 -7.04
N THR A 132 -7.16 -19.65 -7.20
CA THR A 132 -8.36 -20.02 -7.96
C THR A 132 -8.07 -20.11 -9.46
N ALA A 133 -7.32 -19.17 -10.02
CA ALA A 133 -6.86 -19.21 -11.40
C ALA A 133 -6.02 -20.48 -11.67
N LYS A 134 -5.08 -20.81 -10.78
CA LYS A 134 -4.28 -22.04 -10.88
C LYS A 134 -5.15 -23.31 -10.87
N ARG A 135 -6.13 -23.41 -9.97
CA ARG A 135 -7.06 -24.57 -9.93
C ARG A 135 -7.86 -24.70 -11.22
N ARG A 136 -8.35 -23.59 -11.78
CA ARG A 136 -9.07 -23.58 -13.07
C ARG A 136 -8.17 -24.00 -14.23
N LEU A 137 -6.93 -23.53 -14.25
CA LEU A 137 -5.96 -23.92 -15.26
C LEU A 137 -5.68 -25.43 -15.21
N VAL A 138 -5.36 -25.97 -14.03
CA VAL A 138 -5.09 -27.41 -13.86
C VAL A 138 -6.33 -28.27 -14.13
N GLY A 139 -7.51 -27.84 -13.66
CA GLY A 139 -8.77 -28.55 -13.91
C GLY A 139 -9.14 -28.56 -15.40
N GLY A 140 -8.91 -27.46 -16.12
CA GLY A 140 -9.13 -27.37 -17.56
C GLY A 140 -8.16 -28.25 -18.36
N LEU A 141 -6.89 -28.32 -17.95
CA LEU A 141 -5.89 -29.19 -18.57
C LEU A 141 -6.23 -30.68 -18.38
N ASN A 142 -6.71 -31.06 -17.19
CA ASN A 142 -7.13 -32.44 -16.92
C ASN A 142 -8.43 -32.83 -17.65
N GLY A 143 -9.29 -31.85 -17.99
CA GLY A 143 -10.52 -32.08 -18.76
C GLY A 143 -10.31 -32.19 -20.28
N ALA A 144 -9.25 -31.58 -20.83
CA ALA A 144 -8.93 -31.64 -22.26
C ALA A 144 -8.26 -32.97 -22.69
N GLY A 145 -7.91 -33.84 -21.74
CA GLY A 145 -7.22 -35.12 -21.98
C GLY A 145 -8.11 -36.31 -22.38
N ASN A 146 -9.44 -36.14 -22.46
CA ASN A 146 -10.34 -37.20 -22.94
C ASN A 146 -11.04 -36.78 -24.24
N PRO A 147 -10.43 -36.98 -25.42
CA PRO A 147 -11.16 -36.99 -26.67
C PRO A 147 -11.81 -38.36 -26.83
N THR A 148 -12.90 -38.63 -26.12
CA THR A 148 -13.83 -39.68 -26.55
C THR A 148 -14.68 -39.12 -27.68
N VAL A 149 -14.10 -39.16 -28.87
CA VAL A 149 -14.88 -39.37 -30.10
C VAL A 149 -15.37 -40.81 -30.03
N SER A 150 -16.68 -40.99 -29.92
CA SER A 150 -17.33 -42.25 -30.29
C SER A 150 -18.42 -41.91 -31.29
N LEU A 151 -18.28 -42.54 -32.46
CA LEU A 151 -19.16 -42.52 -33.64
C LEU A 151 -20.59 -42.97 -33.32
#